data_AF-A0A2G6BW67-F1
#
_entry.id   AF-A0A2G6BW67-F1
#
_cell.length_a   1.000
_cell.length_b   1.000
_cell.length_c   1.000
_cell.angle_alpha   90.00
_cell.angle_beta   90.00
_cell.angle_gamma   90.00
#
_symmetry.space_group_name_H-M   'P 1'
#
loop_
_entity.id
_entity.type
_entity.pdbx_description
1 polymer ?
#
loop_
_entity_poly.entity_id
_entity_poly.type
_entity_poly.pdbx_seq_one_letter_code
_entity_poly.pdbx_strand_id
1 'polypeptide(L)'
;MNNYSNFVFPTVVFDAFPILRKVGYIRQFASLVPLYPDTTFHLFGSKSGYLVLVMTDYHDPTYQSEELKQISGKYAFEFTKLVKPYANDERIEIKENDKMLEDPTVQDTDSYYRFYVAETKHKVDLRYP
;
A
#
# COMPACT_ATOMS: atom_id res chain seq x y z
N MET A 1 -11.84 19.76 -7.10
CA MET A 1 -10.44 19.75 -6.66
C MET A 1 -9.82 18.44 -7.12
N ASN A 2 -8.88 18.50 -8.07
CA ASN A 2 -8.21 17.32 -8.60
C ASN A 2 -7.06 16.97 -7.64
N ASN A 3 -7.23 15.92 -6.84
CA ASN A 3 -6.23 15.39 -5.92
C ASN A 3 -5.21 14.52 -6.68
N TYR A 4 -4.54 15.06 -7.69
CA TYR A 4 -3.34 14.39 -8.19
C TYR A 4 -2.21 14.68 -7.21
N SER A 5 -1.72 13.64 -6.55
CA SER A 5 -0.39 13.69 -5.95
C SER A 5 0.58 14.04 -7.08
N ASN A 6 1.40 15.09 -6.89
CA ASN A 6 2.47 15.44 -7.84
C ASN A 6 3.58 14.37 -7.91
N PHE A 7 3.42 13.27 -7.17
CA PHE A 7 4.32 12.14 -7.19
C PHE A 7 4.11 11.32 -8.46
N VAL A 8 5.13 11.31 -9.33
CA VAL A 8 5.19 10.39 -10.46
C VAL A 8 5.78 9.09 -9.94
N PHE A 9 4.98 8.02 -9.96
CA PHE A 9 5.47 6.70 -9.57
C PHE A 9 6.52 6.20 -10.57
N PRO A 10 7.61 5.56 -10.10
CA PRO A 10 8.56 4.87 -10.96
C PRO A 10 7.86 3.85 -11.87
N THR A 11 8.35 3.66 -13.09
CA THR A 11 7.75 2.71 -14.05
C THR A 11 7.71 1.29 -13.52
N VAL A 12 8.71 0.89 -12.74
CA VAL A 12 8.81 -0.44 -12.10
C VAL A 12 7.56 -0.77 -11.26
N VAL A 13 6.91 0.22 -10.65
CA VAL A 13 5.69 0.00 -9.85
C VAL A 13 4.57 -0.55 -10.72
N PHE A 14 4.37 0.02 -11.90
CA PHE A 14 3.28 -0.39 -12.79
C PHE A 14 3.61 -1.61 -13.64
N ASP A 15 4.90 -1.93 -13.78
CA ASP A 15 5.36 -3.15 -14.44
C ASP A 15 5.26 -4.34 -13.49
N ALA A 16 5.59 -4.14 -12.21
CA ALA A 16 5.43 -5.14 -11.16
C ALA A 16 3.97 -5.33 -10.74
N PHE A 17 3.18 -4.26 -10.71
CA PHE A 17 1.76 -4.30 -10.30
C PHE A 17 0.83 -3.73 -11.39
N PRO A 18 0.64 -4.43 -12.51
CA PRO A 18 -0.21 -3.96 -13.60
C PRO A 18 -1.67 -3.72 -13.19
N ILE A 19 -2.14 -4.36 -12.11
CA ILE A 19 -3.46 -4.11 -11.52
C ILE A 19 -3.69 -2.64 -11.18
N LEU A 20 -2.65 -1.88 -10.80
CA LEU A 20 -2.75 -0.46 -10.49
C LEU A 20 -3.15 0.38 -11.72
N ARG A 21 -2.87 -0.09 -12.94
CA ARG A 21 -3.29 0.58 -14.18
C ARG A 21 -4.81 0.48 -14.43
N LYS A 22 -5.49 -0.46 -13.77
CA LYS A 22 -6.94 -0.72 -13.93
C LYS A 22 -7.80 -0.01 -12.88
N VAL A 23 -7.18 0.63 -11.90
CA VAL A 23 -7.87 1.30 -10.77
C VAL A 23 -7.52 2.78 -10.74
N GLY A 24 -8.40 3.61 -10.18
CA GLY A 24 -8.18 5.04 -10.07
C GLY A 24 -7.39 5.39 -8.82
N TYR A 25 -6.43 6.31 -8.93
CA TYR A 25 -5.79 6.93 -7.77
C TYR A 25 -6.79 7.81 -7.01
N ILE A 26 -6.78 7.73 -5.68
CA ILE A 26 -7.72 8.47 -4.82
C ILE A 26 -7.01 9.52 -3.98
N ARG A 27 -6.05 9.11 -3.14
CA ARG A 27 -5.31 9.99 -2.22
C ARG A 27 -4.09 9.31 -1.62
N GLN A 28 -3.23 10.10 -0.99
CA GLN A 28 -2.14 9.63 -0.14
C GLN A 28 -2.47 9.76 1.35
N PHE A 29 -1.81 8.94 2.16
CA PHE A 29 -1.68 9.08 3.60
C PHE A 29 -0.19 9.09 3.95
N ALA A 30 0.22 10.04 4.79
CA ALA A 30 1.57 10.12 5.31
C ALA A 30 1.64 9.38 6.65
N SER A 31 2.79 8.76 6.94
CA SER A 31 3.09 8.17 8.25
C SER A 31 2.92 9.18 9.39
N LEU A 32 2.60 8.68 10.59
CA LEU A 32 2.53 9.50 11.82
C LEU A 32 3.92 9.84 12.38
N VAL A 33 4.98 9.18 11.91
CA VAL A 33 6.34 9.36 12.41
C VAL A 33 7.04 10.47 11.63
N PRO A 34 7.27 11.66 12.22
CA PRO A 34 7.70 12.84 11.45
C PRO A 34 9.22 12.89 11.17
N LEU A 35 10.01 11.99 11.75
CA LEU A 35 11.45 12.22 11.92
C LEU A 35 12.36 11.66 10.82
N TYR A 36 11.87 10.83 9.90
CA TYR A 36 12.64 10.34 8.74
C TYR A 36 11.71 10.10 7.53
N PRO A 37 12.22 9.89 6.30
CA PRO A 37 11.41 9.70 5.11
C PRO A 37 10.71 8.33 5.11
N ASP A 38 9.78 8.17 6.04
CA ASP A 38 9.04 6.98 6.37
C ASP A 38 7.87 6.72 5.40
N THR A 39 7.35 5.50 5.53
CA THR A 39 6.26 4.90 4.78
C THR A 39 5.18 5.89 4.30
N THR A 40 4.95 5.94 2.99
CA THR A 40 3.82 6.63 2.37
C THR A 40 2.84 5.63 1.79
N PHE A 41 1.55 5.84 2.06
CA PHE A 41 0.48 4.98 1.57
C PHE A 41 -0.30 5.68 0.46
N HIS A 42 -0.36 5.07 -0.72
CA HIS A 42 -1.09 5.58 -1.88
C HIS A 42 -2.34 4.72 -2.12
N LEU A 43 -3.51 5.30 -1.89
CA LEU A 43 -4.79 4.63 -2.05
C LEU A 43 -5.27 4.70 -3.49
N PHE A 44 -5.60 3.53 -4.02
CA PHE A 44 -6.27 3.33 -5.28
C PHE A 44 -7.62 2.65 -5.05
N GLY A 45 -8.58 2.86 -5.94
CA GLY A 45 -9.87 2.18 -5.85
C GLY A 45 -10.61 2.05 -7.17
N SER A 46 -11.55 1.12 -7.16
CA SER A 46 -12.53 0.92 -8.22
C SER A 46 -13.84 0.40 -7.62
N LYS A 47 -14.80 0.00 -8.47
CA LYS A 47 -16.04 -0.64 -8.02
C LYS A 47 -15.81 -1.96 -7.28
N SER A 48 -14.66 -2.62 -7.48
CA SER A 48 -14.35 -3.92 -6.86
C SER A 48 -13.65 -3.82 -5.50
N GLY A 49 -13.26 -2.62 -5.06
CA GLY A 49 -12.57 -2.42 -3.78
C GLY A 49 -11.39 -1.45 -3.86
N TYR A 50 -10.53 -1.54 -2.85
CA TYR A 50 -9.41 -0.62 -2.65
C TYR A 50 -8.08 -1.37 -2.55
N LEU A 51 -7.07 -0.77 -3.19
CA LEU A 51 -5.68 -1.21 -3.12
C LEU A 51 -4.85 -0.09 -2.49
N VAL A 52 -3.82 -0.48 -1.76
CA VAL A 52 -2.85 0.47 -1.22
C VAL A 52 -1.48 0.09 -1.75
N LEU A 53 -0.87 1.00 -2.50
CA LEU A 53 0.55 0.96 -2.80
C LEU A 53 1.28 1.55 -1.59
N VAL A 54 2.17 0.78 -1.01
CA VAL A 54 3.03 1.20 0.10
C VAL A 54 4.41 1.50 -0.47
N MET A 55 4.90 2.71 -0.20
CA MET A 55 6.25 3.16 -0.52
C MET A 55 7.00 3.31 0.80
N THR A 56 8.05 2.52 1.01
CA THR A 56 8.68 2.38 2.34
C THR A 56 10.13 1.91 2.22
N ASP A 57 10.95 2.21 3.21
CA ASP A 57 12.25 1.58 3.42
C ASP A 57 12.20 0.44 4.47
N TYR A 58 11.03 0.18 5.08
CA TYR A 58 10.78 -0.87 6.07
C TYR A 58 10.12 -2.13 5.48
N HIS A 59 10.21 -3.25 6.19
CA HIS A 59 9.87 -4.57 5.66
C HIS A 59 8.58 -5.22 6.20
N ASP A 60 7.94 -4.74 7.29
CA ASP A 60 6.80 -5.43 7.91
C ASP A 60 5.43 -4.90 7.44
N PRO A 61 4.70 -5.63 6.57
CA PRO A 61 3.39 -5.21 6.11
C PRO A 61 2.33 -5.24 7.22
N THR A 62 2.55 -6.00 8.30
CA THR A 62 1.64 -6.09 9.45
C THR A 62 1.64 -4.78 10.23
N TYR A 63 2.84 -4.27 10.52
CA TYR A 63 3.01 -2.97 11.17
C TYR A 63 2.39 -1.85 10.32
N GLN A 64 2.64 -1.87 9.02
CA GLN A 64 2.14 -0.87 8.07
C GLN A 64 0.62 -0.93 7.91
N SER A 65 0.01 -2.11 8.01
CA SER A 65 -1.46 -2.26 8.03
C SER A 65 -2.07 -1.58 9.26
N GLU A 66 -1.49 -1.81 10.45
CA GLU A 66 -2.00 -1.20 11.69
C GLU A 66 -1.76 0.32 11.73
N GLU A 67 -0.63 0.79 11.20
CA GLU A 67 -0.39 2.22 11.03
C GLU A 67 -1.45 2.85 10.09
N LEU A 68 -1.68 2.26 8.91
CA LEU A 68 -2.65 2.77 7.96
C LEU A 68 -4.07 2.82 8.56
N LYS A 69 -4.43 1.79 9.32
CA LYS A 69 -5.71 1.72 10.02
C LYS A 69 -5.90 2.88 10.99
N GLN A 70 -4.85 3.27 11.72
CA GLN A 70 -4.88 4.41 12.63
C GLN A 70 -5.02 5.75 11.89
N ILE A 71 -4.25 5.96 10.82
CA ILE A 71 -4.26 7.25 10.08
C ILE A 71 -5.44 7.42 9.15
N SER A 72 -6.09 6.33 8.74
CA SER A 72 -7.28 6.37 7.88
C SER A 72 -8.58 6.65 8.66
N GLY A 73 -8.52 6.71 10.00
CA GLY A 73 -9.64 7.07 10.86
C GLY A 73 -10.88 6.19 10.62
N LYS A 74 -12.02 6.82 10.33
CA LYS A 74 -13.32 6.14 10.11
C LYS A 74 -13.29 5.03 9.05
N TYR A 75 -12.39 5.12 8.06
CA TYR A 75 -12.30 4.12 6.99
C TYR A 75 -11.54 2.85 7.39
N ALA A 76 -10.64 2.96 8.38
CA ALA A 76 -9.85 1.88 8.97
C ALA A 76 -9.40 0.82 7.95
N PHE A 77 -8.64 1.25 6.95
CA PHE A 77 -8.11 0.33 5.94
C PHE A 77 -7.17 -0.66 6.60
N GLU A 78 -7.42 -1.94 6.40
CA GLU A 78 -6.62 -3.04 6.94
C GLU A 78 -6.22 -3.96 5.79
N PHE A 79 -4.94 -4.32 5.75
CA PHE A 79 -4.41 -5.20 4.72
C PHE A 79 -4.96 -6.61 4.91
N THR A 80 -5.27 -7.26 3.79
CA THR A 80 -5.82 -8.61 3.76
C THR A 80 -4.90 -9.59 3.06
N LYS A 81 -4.31 -9.15 1.95
CA LYS A 81 -3.37 -9.89 1.13
C LYS A 81 -2.40 -8.91 0.48
N LEU A 82 -1.24 -9.39 0.08
CA LEU A 82 -0.33 -8.65 -0.78
C LEU A 82 -0.44 -9.16 -2.21
N VAL A 83 -0.32 -8.26 -3.18
CA VAL A 83 -0.23 -8.61 -4.59
C VAL A 83 1.18 -9.11 -4.85
N LYS A 84 1.30 -10.27 -5.50
CA LYS A 84 2.60 -10.78 -5.88
C LYS A 84 3.16 -9.95 -7.05
N PRO A 85 4.39 -9.42 -6.94
CA PRO A 85 4.97 -8.64 -8.03
C PRO A 85 5.17 -9.52 -9.27
N TYR A 86 4.93 -8.95 -10.45
CA TYR A 86 5.02 -9.59 -11.77
C TYR A 86 4.06 -10.78 -11.99
N ALA A 87 3.23 -11.12 -11.00
CA ALA A 87 2.24 -12.19 -11.04
C ALA A 87 0.87 -11.63 -10.65
N ASN A 88 0.28 -10.85 -11.56
CA ASN A 88 -0.85 -9.95 -11.37
C ASN A 88 -2.04 -10.52 -10.57
N ASP A 89 -2.34 -11.80 -10.74
CA ASP A 89 -3.50 -12.48 -10.16
C ASP A 89 -3.14 -13.32 -8.92
N GLU A 90 -1.86 -13.44 -8.59
CA GLU A 90 -1.39 -14.13 -7.41
C GLU A 90 -1.39 -13.21 -6.19
N ARG A 91 -1.63 -13.82 -5.03
CA ARG A 91 -1.69 -13.14 -3.75
C ARG A 91 -0.80 -13.86 -2.75
N ILE A 92 -0.07 -13.06 -1.97
CA ILE A 92 0.75 -13.52 -0.86
C ILE A 92 -0.07 -13.30 0.42
N GLU A 93 -0.14 -14.33 1.26
CA GLU A 93 -0.73 -14.21 2.59
C GLU A 93 0.14 -13.35 3.49
N ILE A 94 -0.48 -12.43 4.22
CA ILE A 94 0.21 -11.63 5.23
C ILE A 94 0.43 -12.51 6.44
N LYS A 95 1.70 -12.73 6.79
CA LYS A 95 2.13 -13.42 8.00
C LYS A 95 3.07 -12.50 8.76
N GLU A 96 3.12 -12.66 10.07
CA GLU A 96 4.03 -11.88 10.92
C GLU A 96 5.49 -12.06 10.47
N ASN A 97 6.16 -10.94 10.17
CA ASN A 97 7.60 -10.80 9.95
C ASN A 97 8.28 -12.04 9.36
N ASP A 98 9.00 -12.78 10.21
CA ASP A 98 9.92 -13.88 9.89
C ASP A 98 9.24 -15.09 9.21
N LYS A 99 7.90 -15.10 9.14
CA LYS A 99 7.11 -16.15 8.51
C LYS A 99 6.74 -15.85 7.05
N MET A 100 7.06 -14.65 6.53
CA MET A 100 6.88 -14.35 5.12
C MET A 100 7.95 -15.09 4.30
N LEU A 101 7.50 -16.03 3.47
CA LEU A 101 8.38 -16.87 2.62
C LEU A 101 8.71 -16.22 1.28
N GLU A 102 7.92 -15.24 0.87
CA GLU A 102 8.06 -14.53 -0.41
C GLU A 102 8.21 -13.03 -0.13
N ASP A 103 9.16 -12.39 -0.80
CA ASP A 103 9.34 -10.93 -0.76
C ASP A 103 8.27 -10.27 -1.64
N PRO A 104 7.32 -9.51 -1.07
CA PRO A 104 6.27 -8.84 -1.84
C PRO A 104 6.75 -7.55 -2.49
N THR A 105 7.99 -7.13 -2.25
CA THR A 105 8.48 -5.81 -2.61
C THR A 105 9.18 -5.77 -3.97
N VAL A 106 9.12 -4.60 -4.60
CA VAL A 106 9.98 -4.23 -5.73
C VAL A 106 10.73 -2.96 -5.40
N GLN A 107 11.95 -2.88 -5.88
CA GLN A 107 12.82 -1.72 -5.69
C GLN A 107 12.94 -0.97 -7.00
N ASP A 108 12.95 0.35 -6.90
CA ASP A 108 13.34 1.23 -8.00
C ASP A 108 14.86 1.36 -7.99
N THR A 109 15.50 1.32 -9.16
CA THR A 109 16.97 1.35 -9.24
C THR A 109 17.54 2.71 -8.84
N ASP A 110 16.73 3.76 -8.95
CA ASP A 110 17.15 5.15 -8.71
C ASP A 110 16.77 5.64 -7.31
N SER A 111 16.27 4.74 -6.43
CA SER A 111 15.73 5.08 -5.13
C SER A 111 16.00 3.99 -4.10
N TYR A 112 16.13 4.37 -2.83
CA TYR A 112 16.23 3.41 -1.72
C TYR A 112 14.85 2.87 -1.27
N TYR A 113 13.76 3.40 -1.84
CA TYR A 113 12.42 2.97 -1.52
C TYR A 113 12.07 1.62 -2.14
N ARG A 114 11.33 0.85 -1.37
CA ARG A 114 10.65 -0.37 -1.77
C ARG A 114 9.16 -0.09 -1.93
N PHE A 115 8.56 -0.84 -2.85
CA PHE A 115 7.16 -0.72 -3.19
C PHE A 115 6.48 -2.07 -3.09
N TYR A 116 5.30 -2.12 -2.48
CA TYR A 116 4.43 -3.28 -2.58
C TYR A 116 2.97 -2.87 -2.57
N VAL A 117 2.09 -3.75 -3.04
CA VAL A 117 0.65 -3.46 -3.12
C VAL A 117 -0.12 -4.39 -2.21
N ALA A 118 -0.97 -3.82 -1.35
CA ALA A 118 -1.86 -4.54 -0.48
C ALA A 118 -3.33 -4.42 -0.94
N GLU A 119 -4.04 -5.53 -0.89
CA GLU A 119 -5.51 -5.53 -0.92
C GLU A 119 -6.03 -5.15 0.46
N THR A 120 -7.01 -4.26 0.48
CA THR A 120 -7.57 -3.76 1.75
C THR A 120 -9.03 -4.15 1.90
N LYS A 121 -9.42 -4.46 3.13
CA LYS A 121 -10.80 -4.31 3.56
C LYS A 121 -10.93 -2.93 4.19
N HIS A 122 -12.02 -2.24 3.89
CA HIS A 122 -12.43 -1.07 4.66
C HIS A 122 -13.56 -1.51 5.57
N LYS A 123 -13.45 -1.18 6.85
CA LYS A 123 -14.57 -1.30 7.79
C LYS A 123 -14.86 0.11 8.28
N VAL A 124 -16.14 0.46 8.34
CA VAL A 124 -16.53 1.66 9.08
C VAL A 124 -16.14 1.41 10.54
N ASP A 125 -15.12 2.10 11.03
CA ASP A 125 -14.74 2.02 12.43
C ASP A 125 -15.68 2.90 13.25
N LEU A 126 -16.58 2.24 13.99
CA LEU A 126 -17.61 2.87 14.80
C LEU A 126 -17.03 3.66 15.99
N ARG A 127 -15.71 3.58 16.26
CA ARG A 127 -15.03 4.38 17.29
C ARG A 127 -14.85 5.85 16.88
N TYR A 128 -15.03 6.18 15.61
CA TYR A 128 -14.94 7.55 15.08
C TYR A 128 -16.31 7.96 14.49
N PRO A 129 -17.16 8.66 15.27
CA PRO A 129 -18.51 9.09 14.83
C PRO A 129 -18.46 10.00 13.59
#